data_AF-A0ABD5X515-F1
#
_entry.id   AF-A0ABD5X515-F1
#
_cell.length_a   1.000
_cell.length_b   1.000
_cell.length_c   1.000
_cell.angle_alpha   90.00
_cell.angle_beta   90.00
_cell.angle_gamma   90.00
#
_symmetry.space_group_name_H-M   'P 1'
#
loop_
_entity.id
_entity.type
_entity.pdbx_description
1 polymer ?
#
loop_
_entity_poly.entity_id
_entity_poly.type
_entity_poly.pdbx_seq_one_letter_code
_entity_poly.pdbx_strand_id
1 'polypeptide(L)'
;MNLGKLLLWVVLGVVALAVVNVVVAAVFAAIGFLWSLITTGVTLAVVAGLLYGVYRLYDLVSGGDKGQSANSGGYDISSSRNSSLSTSTEYGGSASGVDDLQQQYANGDISEAELEQRLEQQMADDDLDNIDRELQRERR
;
A
#
# COMPACT_ATOMS: atom_id res chain seq x y z
N MET A 1 -64.08 -28.62 23.07
CA MET A 1 -62.76 -27.94 23.17
C MET A 1 -62.45 -27.35 21.80
N ASN A 2 -62.12 -26.05 21.73
CA ASN A 2 -62.05 -25.33 20.45
C ASN A 2 -60.70 -25.60 19.75
N LEU A 3 -60.65 -26.69 18.98
CA LEU A 3 -59.46 -27.17 18.28
C LEU A 3 -58.79 -26.10 17.40
N GLY A 4 -59.57 -25.21 16.77
CA GLY A 4 -59.05 -24.11 15.96
C GLY A 4 -58.25 -23.07 16.74
N LYS A 5 -58.63 -22.77 17.99
CA LYS A 5 -57.85 -21.86 18.86
C LYS A 5 -56.53 -22.50 19.30
N LEU A 6 -56.56 -23.81 19.55
CA LEU A 6 -55.37 -24.56 19.94
C LEU A 6 -54.36 -24.63 18.77
N LEU A 7 -54.84 -24.85 17.55
CA LEU A 7 -54.00 -24.86 16.35
C LEU A 7 -53.35 -23.49 16.10
N LEU A 8 -54.09 -22.39 16.29
CA LEU A 8 -53.56 -21.03 16.15
C LEU A 8 -52.43 -20.75 17.15
N TRP A 9 -52.58 -21.15 18.41
CA TRP A 9 -51.54 -20.99 19.42
C TRP A 9 -50.29 -21.82 19.11
N VAL A 10 -50.46 -23.04 18.61
CA VAL A 10 -49.33 -23.88 18.17
C VAL A 10 -48.60 -23.23 17.01
N VAL A 11 -49.32 -22.77 15.97
CA VAL A 11 -48.72 -22.09 14.82
C VAL A 11 -47.98 -20.83 15.26
N LEU A 12 -48.58 -20.01 16.14
CA LEU A 12 -47.94 -18.81 16.67
C LEU A 12 -46.66 -19.15 17.45
N GLY A 13 -46.67 -20.21 18.25
CA GLY A 13 -45.50 -20.69 18.97
C GLY A 13 -44.37 -21.13 18.02
N VAL A 14 -44.70 -21.86 16.95
CA VAL A 14 -43.71 -22.29 15.95
C VAL A 14 -43.11 -21.10 15.21
N VAL A 15 -43.93 -20.10 14.84
CA VAL A 15 -43.44 -18.88 14.20
C VAL A 15 -42.50 -18.11 15.13
N ALA A 16 -42.89 -17.95 16.40
CA ALA A 16 -42.02 -17.29 17.39
C ALA A 16 -40.68 -18.03 17.56
N LEU A 17 -40.70 -19.37 17.63
CA LEU A 17 -39.50 -20.19 17.71
C LEU A 17 -38.60 -20.01 16.49
N ALA A 18 -39.19 -19.97 15.29
CA ALA A 18 -38.44 -19.76 14.05
C ALA A 18 -37.74 -18.40 14.05
N VAL A 19 -38.42 -17.33 14.46
CA VAL A 19 -37.82 -15.99 14.57
C VAL A 19 -36.65 -15.99 15.56
N VAL A 20 -36.82 -16.61 16.73
CA VAL A 20 -35.73 -16.71 17.72
C VAL A 20 -34.54 -17.47 17.15
N ASN A 21 -34.77 -18.59 16.45
CA ASN A 21 -33.70 -19.35 15.82
C ASN A 21 -32.95 -18.54 14.76
N VAL A 22 -33.66 -17.73 13.96
CA VAL A 22 -33.01 -16.85 12.96
C VAL A 22 -32.12 -15.82 13.65
N VAL A 23 -32.58 -15.21 14.74
CA VAL A 23 -31.77 -14.23 15.50
C VAL A 23 -30.54 -14.91 16.10
N VAL A 24 -30.71 -16.08 16.72
CA VAL A 24 -29.59 -16.85 17.29
C VAL A 24 -28.58 -17.22 16.20
N ALA A 25 -29.05 -17.71 15.05
CA ALA A 25 -28.21 -18.03 13.91
C ALA A 25 -27.46 -16.79 13.38
N ALA A 26 -28.11 -15.63 13.30
CA ALA A 26 -27.47 -14.39 12.88
C ALA A 26 -26.34 -13.97 13.83
N VAL A 27 -26.54 -14.11 15.14
CA VAL A 27 -25.50 -13.81 16.15
C VAL A 27 -24.31 -14.76 15.99
N PHE A 28 -24.54 -16.07 15.89
CA PHE A 28 -23.47 -17.04 15.67
C PHE A 28 -22.77 -16.84 14.32
N ALA A 29 -23.52 -16.48 13.28
CA ALA A 29 -22.96 -16.16 11.98
C ALA A 29 -22.06 -14.92 12.04
N ALA A 30 -22.45 -13.88 12.78
CA ALA A 30 -21.61 -12.69 12.97
C ALA A 30 -20.30 -13.03 13.71
N ILE A 31 -20.39 -13.82 14.79
CA ILE A 31 -19.21 -14.28 15.53
C ILE A 31 -18.31 -15.14 14.63
N GLY A 32 -18.90 -16.09 13.92
CA GLY A 32 -18.18 -16.96 12.98
C GLY A 32 -17.55 -16.19 11.82
N PHE A 33 -18.22 -15.14 11.33
CA PHE A 33 -17.70 -14.26 10.30
C PHE A 33 -16.48 -13.48 10.80
N LEU A 34 -16.54 -12.94 12.02
CA LEU A 34 -15.42 -12.22 12.62
C LEU A 34 -14.22 -13.16 12.84
N TRP A 35 -14.47 -14.38 13.33
CA TRP A 35 -13.45 -15.42 13.46
C TRP A 35 -12.85 -15.83 12.11
N SER A 36 -13.71 -15.95 11.08
CA SER A 36 -13.29 -16.22 9.71
C SER A 36 -12.38 -15.12 9.18
N LEU A 37 -12.68 -13.84 9.46
CA LEU A 37 -11.84 -12.71 9.05
C LEU A 37 -10.46 -12.79 9.68
N ILE A 38 -10.39 -13.05 10.99
CA ILE A 38 -9.13 -13.21 11.72
C ILE A 38 -8.34 -14.37 11.14
N THR A 39 -8.98 -15.53 10.96
CA THR A 39 -8.33 -16.74 10.44
C THR A 39 -7.82 -16.49 9.02
N THR A 40 -8.62 -15.84 8.16
CA THR A 40 -8.23 -15.49 6.80
C THR A 40 -7.01 -14.57 6.80
N GLY A 41 -7.02 -13.52 7.63
CA GLY A 41 -5.88 -12.62 7.77
C GLY A 41 -4.60 -13.33 8.22
N VAL A 42 -4.71 -14.21 9.22
CA VAL A 42 -3.57 -15.03 9.69
C VAL A 42 -3.08 -15.96 8.59
N THR A 43 -3.95 -16.68 7.89
CA THR A 43 -3.54 -17.55 6.79
C THR A 43 -2.84 -16.78 5.68
N LEU A 44 -3.32 -15.58 5.36
CA LEU A 44 -2.72 -14.72 4.35
C LEU A 44 -1.33 -14.25 4.79
N ALA A 45 -1.18 -13.86 6.06
CA ALA A 45 0.12 -13.49 6.63
C ALA A 45 1.11 -14.66 6.63
N VAL A 46 0.66 -15.87 6.95
CA VAL A 46 1.50 -17.09 6.89
C VAL A 46 1.92 -17.39 5.46
N VAL A 47 1.01 -17.28 4.49
CA VAL A 47 1.33 -17.47 3.07
C VAL A 47 2.33 -16.43 2.58
N ALA A 48 2.13 -15.15 2.94
CA ALA A 48 3.08 -14.08 2.61
C ALA A 48 4.46 -14.32 3.25
N GLY A 49 4.49 -14.76 4.51
CA GLY A 49 5.73 -15.12 5.21
C GLY A 49 6.45 -16.30 4.56
N LEU A 50 5.71 -17.32 4.10
CA LEU A 50 6.27 -18.44 3.35
C LEU A 50 6.84 -18.00 2.01
N LEU A 51 6.11 -17.19 1.25
CA LEU A 51 6.59 -16.65 -0.03
C LEU A 51 7.87 -15.82 0.16
N TYR A 52 7.90 -14.96 1.19
CA TYR A 52 9.09 -14.20 1.54
C TYR A 52 10.27 -15.11 1.93
N GLY A 53 10.02 -16.13 2.75
CA GLY A 53 11.03 -17.10 3.16
C GLY A 53 11.61 -17.86 1.97
N VAL A 54 10.76 -18.32 1.04
CA VAL A 54 11.19 -19.00 -0.20
C VAL A 54 11.98 -18.05 -1.10
N TYR A 55 11.52 -16.82 -1.28
CA TYR A 55 12.22 -15.81 -2.07
C TYR A 55 13.62 -15.55 -1.49
N ARG A 56 13.72 -15.39 -0.17
CA ARG A 56 14.99 -15.16 0.51
C ARG A 56 15.92 -16.37 0.38
N LEU A 57 15.40 -17.59 0.55
CA LEU A 57 16.20 -18.80 0.41
C LEU A 57 16.68 -19.02 -1.03
N TYR A 58 15.85 -18.68 -2.02
CA TYR A 58 16.23 -18.70 -3.43
C TYR A 58 17.31 -17.66 -3.73
N ASP A 59 17.22 -16.45 -3.20
CA ASP A 59 18.25 -15.41 -3.31
C ASP A 59 19.60 -15.86 -2.71
N LEU A 60 19.56 -16.52 -1.54
CA LEU A 60 20.75 -17.11 -0.90
C LEU A 60 21.37 -18.27 -1.69
N VAL A 61 20.56 -19.14 -2.29
CA VAL A 61 21.04 -20.29 -3.09
C VAL A 61 21.48 -19.90 -4.50
N SER A 62 20.77 -18.97 -5.14
CA SER A 62 21.06 -18.51 -6.50
C SER A 62 22.10 -17.39 -6.54
N GLY A 63 22.31 -16.67 -5.43
CA GLY A 63 23.35 -15.65 -5.25
C GLY A 63 24.74 -16.19 -4.86
N GLY A 64 24.90 -17.51 -4.78
CA GLY A 64 26.12 -18.19 -4.29
C GLY A 64 27.43 -17.92 -5.04
N ASP A 65 27.42 -17.22 -6.18
CA ASP A 65 28.61 -16.88 -6.97
C ASP A 65 28.90 -15.37 -7.07
N LYS A 66 28.33 -14.54 -6.18
CA LYS A 66 28.75 -13.14 -6.04
C LYS A 66 29.09 -12.81 -4.60
N GLY A 67 30.34 -13.14 -4.26
CA GLY A 67 31.22 -12.30 -3.47
C GLY A 67 30.74 -11.89 -2.09
N GLN A 68 31.44 -12.39 -1.08
CA GLN A 68 31.54 -11.76 0.24
C GLN A 68 31.68 -10.24 0.10
N SER A 69 30.61 -9.54 0.43
CA SER A 69 30.70 -8.23 1.04
C SER A 69 29.74 -8.26 2.22
N ALA A 70 30.24 -8.81 3.33
CA ALA A 70 29.75 -8.41 4.63
C ALA A 70 30.21 -6.96 4.84
N ASN A 71 29.46 -6.03 4.27
CA ASN A 71 29.37 -4.68 4.78
C ASN A 71 27.90 -4.39 5.02
N SER A 72 27.63 -3.94 6.23
CA SER A 72 26.34 -3.48 6.73
C SER A 72 25.54 -2.68 5.70
N GLY A 73 24.23 -2.96 5.61
CA GLY A 73 23.19 -2.03 5.14
C GLY A 73 23.46 -1.36 3.80
N GLY A 74 22.93 -1.93 2.72
CA GLY A 74 22.93 -1.27 1.41
C GLY A 74 22.76 -2.28 0.31
N TYR A 75 21.70 -2.13 -0.48
CA TYR A 75 21.56 -2.81 -1.76
C TYR A 75 21.59 -1.75 -2.84
N ASP A 76 22.79 -1.49 -3.33
CA ASP A 76 23.02 -1.20 -4.73
C ASP A 76 22.63 -2.44 -5.56
N ILE A 77 21.98 -2.25 -6.72
CA ILE A 77 22.13 -3.05 -7.94
C ILE A 77 21.51 -2.21 -9.07
N SER A 78 22.34 -1.50 -9.83
CA SER A 78 22.96 -1.97 -11.06
C SER A 78 21.96 -2.39 -12.14
N SER A 79 21.42 -1.38 -12.82
CA SER A 79 21.85 -1.07 -14.20
C SER A 79 22.24 -2.28 -15.05
N SER A 80 21.25 -3.07 -15.46
CA SER A 80 21.33 -3.83 -16.70
C SER A 80 20.41 -3.18 -17.73
N ARG A 81 21.08 -2.58 -18.71
CA ARG A 81 20.60 -2.13 -20.02
C ARG A 81 19.34 -2.85 -20.49
N ASN A 82 18.26 -2.10 -20.72
CA ASN A 82 17.51 -2.26 -21.95
C ASN A 82 17.11 -0.89 -22.49
N SER A 83 17.53 -0.69 -23.73
CA SER A 83 17.32 0.46 -24.59
C SER A 83 15.85 0.69 -24.94
N SER A 84 15.50 1.99 -25.02
CA SER A 84 14.37 2.64 -25.71
C SER A 84 13.59 3.48 -24.69
N LEU A 85 13.65 4.80 -24.68
CA LEU A 85 13.36 5.66 -25.82
C LEU A 85 13.95 7.04 -25.53
N SER A 86 14.76 7.53 -26.45
CA SER A 86 15.08 8.95 -26.55
C SER A 86 13.77 9.72 -26.67
N THR A 87 13.38 10.44 -25.63
CA THR A 87 12.65 11.70 -25.81
C THR A 87 13.55 12.77 -25.19
N SER A 88 14.34 13.35 -26.08
CA SER A 88 14.93 14.65 -25.93
C SER A 88 13.84 15.63 -25.50
N THR A 89 13.84 15.97 -24.22
CA THR A 89 13.25 17.22 -23.78
C THR A 89 14.21 17.86 -22.80
N GLU A 90 15.16 18.61 -23.35
CA GLU A 90 15.76 19.75 -22.68
C GLU A 90 14.63 20.70 -22.25
N TYR A 91 14.02 20.45 -21.08
CA TYR A 91 13.45 21.51 -20.26
C TYR A 91 14.45 21.72 -19.13
N GLY A 92 15.51 22.47 -19.44
CA GLY A 92 16.44 22.97 -18.44
C GLY A 92 15.72 23.91 -17.49
N GLY A 93 15.84 23.63 -16.20
CA GLY A 93 15.34 24.52 -15.14
C GLY A 93 15.35 23.88 -13.76
N SER A 94 14.53 22.84 -13.55
CA SER A 94 13.99 22.63 -12.20
C SER A 94 14.09 21.19 -11.68
N ALA A 95 14.35 20.21 -12.55
CA ALA A 95 14.52 18.81 -12.12
C ALA A 95 15.85 18.57 -11.37
N SER A 96 16.92 19.32 -11.72
CA SER A 96 18.24 19.08 -11.14
C SER A 96 18.33 19.39 -9.64
N GLY A 97 17.58 20.40 -9.16
CA GLY A 97 17.59 20.76 -7.73
C GLY A 97 16.87 19.75 -6.84
N VAL A 98 15.79 19.16 -7.35
CA VAL A 98 15.02 18.12 -6.66
C VAL A 98 15.81 16.81 -6.61
N ASP A 99 16.46 16.45 -7.72
CA ASP A 99 17.32 15.27 -7.82
C ASP A 99 18.50 15.38 -6.82
N ASP A 100 19.08 16.58 -6.67
CA ASP A 100 20.17 16.84 -5.70
C ASP A 100 19.71 16.74 -4.24
N LEU A 101 18.48 17.19 -3.92
CA LEU A 101 17.90 17.04 -2.58
C LEU A 101 17.60 15.57 -2.25
N GLN A 102 17.10 14.81 -3.22
CA GLN A 102 16.81 13.39 -3.06
C GLN A 102 18.10 12.58 -2.84
N GLN A 103 19.18 12.95 -3.53
CA GLN A 103 20.50 12.34 -3.33
C GLN A 103 21.06 12.64 -1.93
N GLN A 104 20.87 13.85 -1.40
CA GLN A 104 21.28 14.23 -0.03
C GLN A 104 20.48 13.49 1.05
N TYR A 105 19.17 13.28 0.85
CA TYR A 105 18.37 12.44 1.74
C TYR A 105 18.84 10.98 1.72
N ALA A 106 19.11 10.43 0.54
CA ALA A 106 19.60 9.06 0.39
C ALA A 106 20.97 8.85 1.05
N ASN A 107 21.82 9.89 1.09
CA ASN A 107 23.10 9.89 1.81
C ASN A 107 22.96 10.13 3.31
N GLY A 108 21.77 10.53 3.79
CA GLY A 108 21.50 10.85 5.20
C GLY A 108 22.00 12.23 5.64
N ASP A 109 22.35 13.10 4.69
CA ASP A 109 22.83 14.46 4.96
C ASP A 109 21.71 15.41 5.40
N ILE A 110 20.45 15.11 5.02
CA ILE A 110 19.25 15.84 5.44
C ILE A 110 18.20 14.88 6.01
N SER A 111 17.43 15.37 6.98
CA SER A 111 16.32 14.60 7.55
C SER A 111 15.07 14.62 6.68
N GLU A 112 14.18 13.64 6.83
CA GLU A 112 12.93 13.53 6.05
C GLU A 112 12.05 14.78 6.20
N ALA A 113 11.92 15.31 7.42
CA ALA A 113 11.15 16.54 7.67
C ALA A 113 11.77 17.78 6.99
N GLU A 114 13.09 17.80 6.82
CA GLU A 114 13.80 18.89 6.16
C GLU A 114 13.72 18.79 4.63
N LEU A 115 13.68 17.56 4.11
CA LEU A 115 13.43 17.29 2.68
C LEU A 115 12.05 17.82 2.28
N GLU A 116 11.00 17.47 3.04
CA GLU A 116 9.63 17.90 2.73
C GLU A 116 9.51 19.43 2.70
N GLN A 117 10.07 20.10 3.70
CA GLN A 117 10.04 21.56 3.78
C GLN A 117 10.76 22.23 2.59
N ARG A 118 11.91 21.69 2.16
CA ARG A 118 12.65 22.23 1.02
C ARG A 118 12.00 21.93 -0.31
N LEU A 119 11.37 20.76 -0.44
CA LEU A 119 10.67 20.35 -1.65
C LEU A 119 9.42 21.21 -1.89
N GLU A 120 8.67 21.50 -0.83
CA GLU A 120 7.53 22.42 -0.88
C GLU A 120 7.97 23.83 -1.28
N GLN A 121 9.10 24.30 -0.74
CA GLN A 121 9.64 25.62 -1.08
C GLN A 121 10.11 25.70 -2.53
N GLN A 122 10.72 24.64 -3.08
CA GLN A 122 11.13 24.61 -4.48
C GLN A 122 9.95 24.51 -5.46
N MET A 123 8.91 23.73 -5.14
CA MET A 123 7.69 23.72 -5.96
C MET A 123 6.99 25.08 -5.96
N ALA A 124 6.91 25.75 -4.80
CA ALA A 124 6.31 27.07 -4.72
C ALA A 124 7.09 28.14 -5.50
N ASP A 125 8.42 28.08 -5.54
CA ASP A 125 9.27 29.05 -6.25
C ASP A 125 9.27 28.80 -7.78
N ASP A 126 9.30 27.53 -8.21
CA ASP A 126 9.24 27.15 -9.62
C ASP A 126 7.89 27.50 -10.26
N ASP A 127 6.79 27.35 -9.52
CA ASP A 127 5.46 27.78 -9.96
C ASP A 127 5.40 29.31 -10.17
N LEU A 128 6.03 30.09 -9.29
CA LEU A 128 6.06 31.56 -9.42
C LEU A 128 6.87 32.00 -10.65
N ASP A 129 8.03 31.40 -10.88
CA ASP A 129 8.88 31.71 -12.04
C ASP A 129 8.24 31.29 -13.37
N ASN A 130 7.44 30.22 -13.39
CA ASN A 130 6.68 29.80 -14.57
C ASN A 130 5.50 30.72 -14.85
N ILE A 131 4.73 31.10 -13.83
CA ILE A 131 3.61 32.05 -13.95
C ILE A 131 4.10 33.41 -14.49
N ASP A 132 5.23 33.91 -13.97
CA ASP A 132 5.74 35.22 -14.40
C ASP A 132 6.28 35.19 -15.84
N ARG A 133 6.81 34.03 -16.28
CA ARG A 133 7.23 33.79 -17.67
C ARG A 133 6.03 33.69 -18.63
N GLU A 134 4.93 33.09 -18.21
CA GLU A 134 3.71 33.01 -19.02
C GLU A 134 2.99 34.37 -19.12
N LEU A 135 2.94 35.15 -18.03
CA LEU A 135 2.38 36.50 -18.01
C LEU A 135 3.13 37.47 -18.94
N GLN A 136 4.45 37.34 -19.06
CA GLN A 136 5.25 38.12 -20.01
C GLN A 136 4.98 37.75 -21.47
N ARG A 137 4.51 36.52 -21.73
CA ARG A 137 4.17 36.04 -23.07
C ARG A 137 2.82 36.55 -23.56
N GLU A 138 1.84 36.69 -22.66
CA GLU A 138 0.52 37.24 -22.97
C GLU A 138 0.50 38.76 -23.17
N ARG A 139 1.46 39.48 -22.58
CA ARG A 139 1.59 40.95 -22.76
C ARG A 139 2.29 41.37 -24.06
N ARG A 140 2.67 40.42 -24.92
CA ARG A 140 3.39 40.69 -26.17
C ARG A 140 2.53 40.52 -27.41
#